data_AF-A6UPG6-F1
#
_entry.id   AF-A6UPG6-F1
#
_cell.length_a   1.000
_cell.length_b   1.000
_cell.length_c   1.000
_cell.angle_alpha   90.00
_cell.angle_beta   90.00
_cell.angle_gamma   90.00
#
_symmetry.space_group_name_H-M   'P 1'
#
loop_
_entity.id
_entity.type
_entity.pdbx_description
1 polymer ?
#
loop_
_entity_poly.entity_id
_entity_poly.type
_entity_poly.pdbx_seq_one_letter_code
_entity_poly.pdbx_strand_id
1 'polypeptide(L)'
;MKECFLVFTYEKDGKPYIPVMFHVLLFASEMKKKGDLVKIVFEGEGVKWLNELFNPEHPLKSHVEGLKDTFVACEACSSMFSVLEKIKGKVELENRLHGHVSLKNYLDSGYTVIEF
;
A
#
# COMPACT_ATOMS: atom_id res chain seq x y z
N MET A 1 1.71 17.91 -4.36
CA MET A 1 1.84 16.97 -5.51
C MET A 1 0.92 15.78 -5.26
N LYS A 2 0.78 14.87 -6.24
CA LYS A 2 0.04 13.62 -6.09
C LYS A 2 1.01 12.48 -6.30
N GLU A 3 1.18 11.65 -5.29
CA GLU A 3 2.21 10.61 -5.25
C GLU A 3 1.57 9.25 -5.00
N CYS A 4 1.86 8.28 -5.85
CA CYS A 4 1.36 6.92 -5.78
C CYS A 4 2.54 5.97 -5.57
N PHE A 5 2.63 5.37 -4.40
CA PHE A 5 3.64 4.38 -4.10
C PHE A 5 3.04 3.01 -4.38
N LEU A 6 3.44 2.42 -5.50
CA LEU A 6 2.98 1.12 -5.94
C LEU A 6 3.89 0.05 -5.36
N VAL A 7 3.37 -0.72 -4.41
CA VAL A 7 4.12 -1.76 -3.69
C VAL A 7 3.73 -3.12 -4.24
N PHE A 8 4.67 -3.75 -4.96
CA PHE A 8 4.57 -5.15 -5.37
C PHE A 8 5.32 -6.08 -4.41
N THR A 9 6.38 -5.58 -3.78
CA THR A 9 7.29 -6.40 -2.99
C THR A 9 6.76 -6.64 -1.58
N TYR A 10 6.73 -7.91 -1.17
CA TYR A 10 6.52 -8.31 0.22
C TYR A 10 7.75 -8.94 0.84
N GLU A 11 8.35 -9.92 0.16
CA GLU A 11 9.40 -10.75 0.71
C GLU A 11 10.71 -10.66 -0.07
N LYS A 12 11.81 -10.93 0.63
CA LYS A 12 13.12 -11.19 0.07
C LYS A 12 13.77 -12.33 0.84
N ASP A 13 14.26 -13.33 0.14
CA ASP A 13 14.87 -14.54 0.72
C ASP A 13 13.97 -15.24 1.78
N GLY A 14 12.66 -15.31 1.49
CA GLY A 14 11.66 -15.97 2.33
C GLY A 14 11.29 -15.22 3.61
N LYS A 15 11.62 -13.93 3.72
CA LYS A 15 11.30 -13.08 4.89
C LYS A 15 10.66 -11.75 4.45
N PRO A 16 9.79 -11.15 5.27
CA PRO A 16 9.26 -9.82 5.01
C PRO A 16 10.39 -8.80 4.78
N TYR A 17 10.33 -8.06 3.68
CA TYR A 17 11.38 -7.14 3.28
C TYR A 17 11.24 -5.78 3.99
N ILE A 18 11.33 -5.81 5.33
CA ILE A 18 11.11 -4.69 6.23
C ILE A 18 11.83 -3.40 5.83
N PRO A 19 13.12 -3.41 5.41
CA PRO A 19 13.81 -2.21 4.94
C PRO A 19 13.07 -1.45 3.82
N VAL A 20 12.48 -2.14 2.84
CA VAL A 20 11.75 -1.48 1.74
C VAL A 20 10.47 -0.87 2.27
N MET A 21 9.65 -1.65 2.99
CA MET A 21 8.39 -1.15 3.55
C MET A 21 8.59 0.01 4.51
N PHE A 22 9.66 -0.01 5.30
CA PHE A 22 10.00 1.11 6.18
C PHE A 22 10.23 2.41 5.38
N HIS A 23 10.97 2.36 4.26
CA HIS A 23 11.22 3.53 3.44
C HIS A 23 9.98 4.02 2.70
N VAL A 24 9.13 3.10 2.22
CA VAL A 24 7.80 3.43 1.68
C VAL A 24 7.00 4.26 2.69
N LEU A 25 6.92 3.82 3.95
CA LEU A 25 6.21 4.54 5.01
C LEU A 25 6.89 5.87 5.37
N LEU A 26 8.23 5.93 5.39
CA LEU A 26 8.96 7.18 5.68
C LEU A 26 8.70 8.25 4.61
N PHE A 27 8.86 7.90 3.34
CA PHE A 27 8.66 8.84 2.24
C PHE A 27 7.20 9.29 2.16
N ALA A 28 6.25 8.37 2.37
CA ALA A 28 4.82 8.70 2.38
C ALA A 28 4.48 9.64 3.54
N SER A 29 5.06 9.40 4.72
CA SER A 29 4.87 10.26 5.89
C SER A 29 5.42 11.68 5.65
N GLU A 30 6.62 11.79 5.06
CA GLU A 30 7.20 13.09 4.73
C GLU A 30 6.34 13.88 3.75
N MET A 31 5.98 13.27 2.63
CA MET A 31 5.17 13.90 1.58
C MET A 31 3.80 14.33 2.11
N LYS A 32 3.13 13.45 2.86
CA LYS A 32 1.84 13.76 3.49
C LYS A 32 1.95 14.94 4.48
N LYS A 33 2.99 14.97 5.32
CA LYS A 33 3.23 16.08 6.27
C LYS A 33 3.50 17.41 5.57
N LYS A 34 4.05 17.38 4.35
CA LYS A 34 4.27 18.56 3.50
C LYS A 34 3.04 18.97 2.68
N GLY A 35 1.91 18.26 2.82
CA GLY A 35 0.65 18.59 2.16
C GLY A 35 0.43 17.91 0.81
N ASP A 36 1.26 16.92 0.44
CA ASP A 36 1.04 16.13 -0.76
C ASP A 36 -0.12 15.12 -0.58
N LEU A 37 -0.79 14.82 -1.69
CA LEU A 37 -1.80 13.76 -1.73
C LEU A 37 -1.07 12.44 -2.01
N VAL A 38 -1.01 11.57 -1.01
CA VAL A 38 -0.29 10.30 -1.08
C VAL A 38 -1.26 9.14 -1.12
N LYS A 39 -1.00 8.17 -2.01
CA LYS A 39 -1.62 6.85 -2.02
C LYS A 39 -0.54 5.79 -1.96
N ILE A 40 -0.70 4.83 -1.05
CA ILE A 40 0.15 3.63 -1.01
C ILE A 40 -0.70 2.47 -1.49
N VAL A 41 -0.40 2.02 -2.71
CA VAL A 41 -1.16 1.02 -3.44
C VAL A 41 -0.44 -0.31 -3.28
N PHE A 42 -1.10 -1.28 -2.66
CA PHE A 42 -0.61 -2.65 -2.51
C PHE A 42 -1.19 -3.52 -3.64
N GLU A 43 -0.32 -4.06 -4.48
CA GLU A 43 -0.66 -4.92 -5.63
C GLU A 43 0.25 -6.16 -5.60
N GLY A 44 -0.14 -7.25 -6.27
CA GLY A 44 0.66 -8.48 -6.27
C GLY A 44 0.89 -9.02 -4.85
N GLU A 45 2.13 -9.40 -4.53
CA GLU A 45 2.46 -9.90 -3.19
C GLU A 45 2.43 -8.80 -2.11
N GLY A 46 2.55 -7.53 -2.51
CA GLY A 46 2.56 -6.38 -1.60
C GLY A 46 1.33 -6.32 -0.69
N VAL A 47 0.18 -6.88 -1.11
CA VAL A 47 -1.03 -6.96 -0.27
C VAL A 47 -0.81 -7.75 1.02
N LYS A 48 0.16 -8.67 1.07
CA LYS A 48 0.51 -9.43 2.28
C LYS A 48 0.95 -8.51 3.42
N TRP A 49 1.54 -7.33 3.13
CA TRP A 49 1.92 -6.35 4.15
C TRP A 49 0.74 -5.91 5.02
N LEU A 50 -0.48 -5.90 4.48
CA LEU A 50 -1.66 -5.47 5.22
C LEU A 50 -2.00 -6.43 6.37
N ASN A 51 -1.56 -7.69 6.35
CA ASN A 51 -1.67 -8.56 7.53
C ASN A 51 -0.81 -8.05 8.70
N GLU A 52 0.33 -7.44 8.41
CA GLU A 52 1.34 -7.03 9.38
C GLU A 52 1.18 -5.57 9.81
N LEU A 53 0.89 -4.66 8.88
CA LEU A 53 0.78 -3.24 9.17
C LEU A 53 -0.44 -2.90 10.04
N PHE A 54 -1.47 -3.74 10.05
CA PHE A 54 -2.60 -3.62 10.98
C PHE A 54 -2.36 -4.30 12.34
N ASN A 55 -1.24 -5.01 12.53
CA ASN A 55 -0.91 -5.60 13.82
C ASN A 55 -0.36 -4.50 14.77
N PRO A 56 -1.02 -4.22 15.92
CA PRO A 56 -0.60 -3.20 16.87
C PRO A 56 0.74 -3.52 17.58
N GLU A 57 1.26 -4.74 17.43
CA GLU A 57 2.57 -5.15 17.95
C GLU A 57 3.67 -5.10 16.88
N HIS A 58 3.35 -4.75 15.63
CA HIS A 58 4.32 -4.71 14.55
C HIS A 58 5.40 -3.63 14.79
N PRO A 59 6.69 -3.91 14.50
CA PRO A 59 7.78 -2.94 14.69
C PRO A 59 7.56 -1.60 13.98
N LEU A 60 6.83 -1.59 12.87
CA LEU A 60 6.54 -0.38 12.08
C LEU A 60 5.26 0.37 12.52
N LYS A 61 4.58 -0.04 13.60
CA LYS A 61 3.26 0.51 13.98
C LYS A 61 3.21 2.04 14.07
N SER A 62 4.27 2.66 14.61
CA SER A 62 4.38 4.11 14.78
C SER A 62 4.42 4.86 13.44
N HIS A 63 4.85 4.20 12.37
CA HIS A 63 4.90 4.75 11.02
C HIS A 63 3.60 4.52 10.25
N VAL A 64 2.80 3.53 10.65
CA VAL A 64 1.55 3.18 9.96
C VAL A 64 0.39 4.07 10.38
N GLU A 65 0.26 4.41 11.67
CA GLU A 65 -0.96 5.00 12.22
C GLU A 65 -1.43 6.25 11.45
N GLY A 66 -0.51 7.15 11.10
CA GLY A 66 -0.82 8.38 10.36
C GLY A 66 -0.99 8.22 8.85
N LEU A 67 -0.87 6.99 8.32
CA LEU A 67 -0.91 6.68 6.89
C LEU A 67 -2.04 5.73 6.48
N LYS A 68 -2.80 5.14 7.43
CA LYS A 68 -3.84 4.14 7.11
C LYS A 68 -4.86 4.63 6.08
N ASP A 69 -5.20 5.92 6.09
CA ASP A 69 -6.09 6.59 5.14
C ASP A 69 -5.52 6.72 3.72
N THR A 70 -4.22 6.50 3.54
CA THR A 70 -3.55 6.49 2.23
C THR A 70 -3.52 5.11 1.59
N PHE A 71 -3.86 4.05 2.35
CA PHE A 71 -3.70 2.67 1.89
C PHE A 71 -4.83 2.29 0.92
N VAL A 72 -4.42 1.73 -0.22
CA VAL A 72 -5.29 1.14 -1.23
C VAL A 72 -4.80 -0.28 -1.50
N ALA A 73 -5.71 -1.24 -1.56
CA ALA A 73 -5.36 -2.62 -1.87
C ALA A 73 -6.04 -3.10 -3.14
N CYS A 74 -5.32 -3.83 -3.96
CA CYS A 74 -5.89 -4.59 -5.06
C CYS A 74 -6.86 -5.64 -4.53
N GLU A 75 -8.12 -5.62 -4.99
CA GLU A 75 -9.14 -6.56 -4.54
C GLU A 75 -8.81 -8.01 -4.95
N ALA A 76 -8.47 -8.24 -6.22
CA ALA A 76 -8.16 -9.56 -6.73
C ALA A 76 -6.92 -10.18 -6.05
N CYS A 77 -5.83 -9.42 -5.89
CA CYS A 77 -4.63 -9.89 -5.18
C CYS A 77 -4.93 -10.16 -3.70
N SER A 78 -5.71 -9.29 -3.04
CA SER A 78 -6.10 -9.50 -1.64
C SER A 78 -6.92 -10.76 -1.46
N SER A 79 -7.78 -11.12 -2.43
CA SER A 79 -8.50 -12.38 -2.44
C SER A 79 -7.54 -13.56 -2.62
N MET A 80 -6.65 -13.49 -3.62
CA MET A 80 -5.66 -14.52 -3.94
C MET A 80 -4.75 -14.86 -2.75
N PHE A 81 -4.28 -13.84 -2.01
CA PHE A 81 -3.41 -14.02 -0.84
C PHE A 81 -4.18 -14.17 0.48
N SER A 82 -5.50 -14.38 0.46
CA SER A 82 -6.33 -14.56 1.66
C SER A 82 -6.25 -13.40 2.67
N VAL A 83 -6.08 -12.17 2.17
CA VAL A 83 -6.00 -10.93 2.95
C VAL A 83 -7.35 -10.21 3.01
N LEU A 84 -8.18 -10.35 1.96
CA LEU A 84 -9.36 -9.53 1.69
C LEU A 84 -10.28 -9.32 2.92
N GLU A 85 -10.70 -10.40 3.57
CA GLU A 85 -11.64 -10.33 4.70
C GLU A 85 -11.07 -9.54 5.90
N LYS A 86 -9.75 -9.54 6.10
CA LYS A 86 -9.13 -8.82 7.22
C LYS A 86 -9.06 -7.31 7.00
N ILE A 87 -9.02 -6.88 5.74
CA ILE A 87 -8.79 -5.49 5.34
C ILE A 87 -10.06 -4.78 4.86
N LYS A 88 -11.13 -5.54 4.59
CA LYS A 88 -12.42 -5.02 4.15
C LYS A 88 -12.96 -3.98 5.15
N GLY A 89 -13.28 -2.79 4.66
CA GLY A 89 -13.73 -1.66 5.48
C GLY A 89 -12.62 -0.94 6.26
N LYS A 90 -11.36 -1.38 6.18
CA LYS A 90 -10.20 -0.72 6.80
C LYS A 90 -9.31 -0.01 5.78
N VAL A 91 -9.31 -0.46 4.53
CA VAL A 91 -8.59 0.14 3.41
C VAL A 91 -9.52 0.30 2.22
N GLU A 92 -9.18 1.21 1.33
CA GLU A 92 -9.82 1.31 0.02
C GLU A 92 -9.47 0.06 -0.81
N LEU A 93 -10.48 -0.61 -1.36
CA LEU A 93 -10.30 -1.73 -2.28
C LEU A 93 -10.50 -1.22 -3.70
N GLU A 94 -9.50 -1.42 -4.56
CA GLU A 94 -9.57 -1.00 -5.96
C GLU A 94 -9.55 -2.19 -6.91
N ASN A 95 -10.42 -2.13 -7.93
CA ASN A 95 -10.75 -3.25 -8.81
C ASN A 95 -11.08 -2.84 -10.27
N ARG A 96 -10.72 -1.61 -10.66
CA ARG A 96 -11.15 -0.97 -11.92
C ARG A 96 -10.56 -1.62 -13.18
N LEU A 97 -9.50 -2.40 -13.07
CA LEU A 97 -8.86 -3.12 -14.17
C LEU A 97 -9.10 -4.63 -14.00
N HIS A 98 -10.25 -5.13 -14.45
CA HIS A 98 -10.58 -6.56 -14.35
C HIS A 98 -10.42 -7.16 -12.94
N GLY A 99 -10.71 -6.40 -11.88
CA GLY A 99 -10.50 -6.81 -10.50
C GLY A 99 -9.18 -6.33 -9.86
N HIS A 100 -8.28 -5.73 -10.65
CA HIS A 100 -6.99 -5.19 -10.21
C HIS A 100 -6.97 -3.65 -10.19
N VAL A 101 -5.90 -3.08 -9.65
CA VAL A 101 -5.66 -1.64 -9.70
C VAL A 101 -5.44 -1.19 -11.15
N SER A 102 -6.14 -0.12 -11.53
CA SER A 102 -5.86 0.55 -12.81
C SER A 102 -4.76 1.58 -12.62
N LEU A 103 -3.51 1.22 -12.94
CA LEU A 103 -2.40 2.18 -12.88
C LEU A 103 -2.64 3.40 -13.78
N LYS A 104 -3.29 3.19 -14.93
CA LYS A 104 -3.68 4.27 -15.85
C LYS A 104 -4.57 5.32 -15.18
N ASN A 105 -5.46 4.91 -14.27
CA ASN A 105 -6.32 5.83 -13.52
C ASN A 105 -5.52 6.78 -12.62
N TYR A 106 -4.45 6.30 -11.99
CA TYR A 106 -3.55 7.14 -11.19
C TYR A 106 -2.81 8.14 -12.06
N LEU A 107 -2.24 7.68 -13.18
CA LEU A 107 -1.54 8.54 -14.14
C LEU A 107 -2.46 9.63 -14.70
N ASP A 108 -3.69 9.28 -15.11
CA ASP A 108 -4.68 10.24 -15.62
C ASP A 108 -5.18 11.22 -14.56
N SER A 109 -5.16 10.79 -13.29
CA SER A 109 -5.49 11.65 -12.15
C SER A 109 -4.34 12.57 -11.74
N GLY A 110 -3.21 12.52 -12.44
CA GLY A 110 -2.03 13.37 -12.21
C GLY A 110 -1.12 12.87 -11.09
N TYR A 111 -1.19 11.59 -10.72
CA TYR A 111 -0.22 11.00 -9.78
C TYR A 111 1.09 10.69 -10.50
N THR A 112 2.20 11.01 -9.83
CA THR A 112 3.50 10.39 -10.11
C THR A 112 3.52 9.02 -9.45
N VAL A 113 3.95 7.99 -10.17
CA VAL A 113 4.03 6.62 -9.65
C VAL A 113 5.48 6.27 -9.34
N ILE A 114 5.71 5.75 -8.13
CA ILE A 114 7.00 5.20 -7.69
C ILE A 114 6.75 3.76 -7.28
N GLU A 115 7.50 2.83 -7.87
CA GLU A 115 7.34 1.39 -7.65
C GLU A 115 8.37 0.84 -6.65
N PHE A 116 7.93 -0.14 -5.83
CA PHE A 116 8.68 -0.74 -4.73
C PHE A 116 8.43 -2.25 -4.58
#